data_AF-A0A7W1KN17-F1
#
_entry.id   AF-A0A7W1KN17-F1
#
_cell.length_a   1.000
_cell.length_b   1.000
_cell.length_c   1.000
_cell.angle_alpha   90.00
_cell.angle_beta   90.00
_cell.angle_gamma   90.00
#
_symmetry.space_group_name_H-M   'P 1'
#
loop_
_entity.id
_entity.type
_entity.pdbx_description
1 polymer ?
#
loop_
_entity_poly.entity_id
_entity_poly.type
_entity_poly.pdbx_seq_one_letter_code
_entity_poly.pdbx_strand_id
1 'polypeptide(L)'
;PFYALAVGAVFVLRRTRPELPRPYRTWGYPVVPILFLLASVGMMVNALWTDPINTGVTFGIILLGLPVYVAWRTWGNRKSAADERR
;
A
#
# COMPACT_ATOMS: atom_id res chain seq x y z
N PRO A 1 -7.07 2.15 5.28
CA PRO A 1 -6.28 1.10 4.57
C PRO A 1 -4.81 1.46 4.37
N PHE A 2 -4.50 2.56 3.68
CA PHE A 2 -3.13 2.87 3.24
C PHE A 2 -2.12 3.11 4.36
N TYR A 3 -2.50 3.80 5.44
CA TYR A 3 -1.60 4.04 6.58
C TYR A 3 -1.16 2.75 7.28
N ALA A 4 -2.08 1.78 7.43
CA ALA A 4 -1.76 0.45 7.96
C ALA A 4 -0.75 -0.28 7.06
N LEU A 5 -0.93 -0.20 5.74
CA LEU A 5 0.01 -0.79 4.76
C LEU A 5 1.38 -0.10 4.80
N ALA A 6 1.42 1.23 4.91
CA ALA A 6 2.67 1.98 5.01
C ALA A 6 3.46 1.60 6.27
N VAL A 7 2.79 1.51 7.42
CA VAL A 7 3.43 1.09 8.67
C VAL A 7 3.84 -0.39 8.61
N GLY A 8 3.01 -1.26 8.04
CA GLY A 8 3.36 -2.65 7.75
C GLY A 8 4.59 -2.77 6.85
N ALA A 9 4.69 -1.94 5.81
CA ALA A 9 5.84 -1.90 4.90
C ALA A 9 7.13 -1.52 5.64
N VAL A 10 7.06 -0.67 6.66
CA VAL A 10 8.24 -0.39 7.52
C VAL A 10 8.69 -1.65 8.24
N PHE A 11 7.79 -2.47 8.78
CA PHE A 11 8.18 -3.75 9.41
C PHE A 11 8.79 -4.73 8.40
N VAL A 12 8.23 -4.82 7.19
CA VAL A 12 8.77 -5.66 6.11
C VAL A 12 10.15 -5.18 5.68
N LEU A 13 10.30 -3.88 5.38
CA LEU A 13 11.56 -3.27 4.96
C LEU A 13 12.65 -3.46 6.02
N ARG A 14 12.27 -3.47 7.31
CA ARG A 14 13.21 -3.74 8.39
C ARG A 14 13.80 -5.15 8.37
N ARG A 15 13.05 -6.14 7.85
CA ARG A 15 13.54 -7.51 7.61
C ARG A 15 14.26 -7.64 6.27
N THR A 16 13.76 -7.01 5.22
CA THR A 16 14.31 -7.18 3.86
C THR A 16 15.59 -6.41 3.63
N ARG A 17 15.76 -5.23 4.26
CA ARG A 17 16.96 -4.37 4.13
C ARG A 17 17.46 -3.88 5.49
N PRO A 18 18.06 -4.77 6.29
CA PRO A 18 18.64 -4.42 7.59
C PRO A 18 19.84 -3.46 7.49
N GLU A 19 20.61 -3.51 6.40
CA GLU A 19 21.89 -2.83 6.18
C GLU A 19 21.79 -1.33 5.84
N LEU A 20 20.60 -0.85 5.48
CA LEU A 20 20.42 0.57 5.15
C LEU A 20 20.66 1.45 6.39
N PRO A 21 21.42 2.55 6.28
CA PRO A 21 21.55 3.51 7.37
C PRO A 21 20.17 4.09 7.71
N ARG A 22 19.82 4.12 9.00
CA ARG A 22 18.52 4.61 9.50
C ARG A 22 18.74 5.85 10.38
N PRO A 23 18.86 7.06 9.78
CA PRO A 23 19.08 8.30 10.51
C PRO A 23 17.95 8.63 11.50
N TYR A 24 16.73 8.17 11.22
CA TYR A 24 15.56 8.35 12.07
C TYR A 24 14.97 7.00 12.49
N ARG A 25 14.85 6.78 13.80
CA ARG A 25 14.05 5.67 14.37
C ARG A 25 12.82 6.28 14.99
N THR A 26 11.66 5.68 14.69
CA THR A 26 10.41 6.01 15.38
C THR A 26 10.62 5.84 16.89
N TRP A 27 10.31 6.89 17.65
CA TRP A 27 10.41 6.86 19.10
C TRP A 27 9.47 5.78 19.65
N GLY A 28 9.94 4.98 20.61
CA GLY A 28 9.17 3.84 21.12
C GLY A 28 9.00 2.66 20.14
N TYR A 29 9.86 2.53 19.13
CA TYR A 29 9.91 1.33 18.28
C TYR A 29 10.29 0.09 19.10
N PRO A 30 9.59 -1.06 18.96
CA PRO A 30 8.51 -1.35 18.01
C PRO A 30 7.09 -1.12 18.54
N VAL A 31 6.91 -0.77 19.82
CA VAL A 31 5.61 -0.74 20.50
C VAL A 31 4.64 0.26 19.87
N VAL A 32 5.09 1.50 19.64
CA VAL A 32 4.26 2.56 19.06
C VAL A 32 3.71 2.18 17.68
N PRO A 33 4.53 1.76 16.70
CA PRO A 33 4.00 1.35 15.41
C PRO A 33 3.15 0.08 15.45
N ILE A 34 3.35 -0.84 16.40
CA ILE A 34 2.46 -2.00 16.58
C ILE A 34 1.07 -1.53 17.05
N LEU A 35 1.00 -0.68 18.08
CA LEU A 35 -0.27 -0.15 18.58
C LEU A 35 -1.01 0.64 17.51
N PHE A 36 -0.31 1.48 16.76
CA PHE A 36 -0.90 2.22 15.64
C PHE A 36 -1.43 1.28 14.54
N LEU A 37 -0.68 0.22 14.22
CA LEU A 37 -1.11 -0.76 13.23
C LEU A 37 -2.38 -1.50 13.70
N LEU A 38 -2.42 -1.93 14.96
CA LEU A 38 -3.59 -2.58 15.56
C LEU A 38 -4.81 -1.64 15.56
N ALA A 39 -4.65 -0.39 15.98
CA ALA A 39 -5.71 0.60 15.96
C ALA A 39 -6.21 0.87 14.53
N SER A 40 -5.30 1.01 13.57
CA SER A 40 -5.65 1.26 12.16
C SER A 40 -6.40 0.07 11.55
N VAL A 41 -5.99 -1.16 11.84
CA VAL A 41 -6.69 -2.37 11.38
C VAL A 41 -8.04 -2.50 12.07
N GLY A 42 -8.11 -2.27 13.39
CA GLY A 42 -9.36 -2.29 14.15
C GLY A 42 -10.37 -1.27 13.62
N MET A 43 -9.93 -0.03 13.36
CA MET A 43 -10.77 1.01 12.75
C MET A 43 -11.24 0.59 11.36
N MET A 44 -10.39 -0.06 10.56
CA MET A 44 -10.78 -0.53 9.23
C MET A 44 -11.79 -1.67 9.28
N VAL A 45 -11.63 -2.63 10.20
CA VAL A 45 -12.59 -3.72 10.42
C VAL A 45 -13.91 -3.15 10.94
N ASN A 46 -13.85 -2.17 11.84
CA ASN A 46 -15.05 -1.49 12.31
C ASN A 46 -15.77 -0.75 11.18
N ALA A 47 -15.05 -0.01 10.32
CA ALA A 47 -15.63 0.67 9.17
C ALA A 47 -16.30 -0.30 8.17
N LEU A 48 -15.71 -1.48 7.98
CA LEU A 48 -16.32 -2.55 7.17
C LEU A 48 -17.64 -3.07 7.76
N TRP A 49 -17.76 -3.11 9.09
CA TRP A 49 -18.98 -3.55 9.77
C TRP A 49 -20.05 -2.48 9.82
N THR A 50 -19.67 -1.24 10.10
CA THR A 50 -20.59 -0.12 10.27
C THR A 50 -21.16 0.34 8.92
N ASP A 51 -20.30 0.52 7.91
CA ASP A 51 -20.67 1.02 6.59
C ASP A 51 -20.06 0.14 5.48
N PRO A 52 -20.59 -1.09 5.27
CA PRO A 52 -20.02 -2.05 4.33
C PRO A 52 -20.07 -1.57 2.88
N ILE A 53 -21.11 -0.80 2.50
CA ILE A 53 -21.28 -0.30 1.12
C ILE A 53 -20.20 0.73 0.79
N ASN A 54 -20.09 1.79 1.58
CA ASN A 54 -19.13 2.89 1.33
C ASN A 54 -17.68 2.39 1.42
N THR A 55 -17.41 1.54 2.40
CA THR A 55 -16.09 0.92 2.54
C THR A 55 -15.79 -0.02 1.37
N GLY A 56 -16.78 -0.81 0.94
CA GLY A 56 -16.68 -1.68 -0.23
C GLY A 56 -16.39 -0.93 -1.53
N VAL A 57 -17.04 0.21 -1.75
CA VAL A 57 -16.77 1.08 -2.92
C VAL A 57 -15.31 1.59 -2.88
N THR A 58 -14.83 1.99 -1.70
CA THR A 58 -13.43 2.43 -1.55
C THR A 58 -12.45 1.32 -1.94
N PHE A 59 -12.66 0.09 -1.46
CA PHE A 59 -11.83 -1.05 -1.86
C PHE A 59 -11.99 -1.40 -3.34
N GLY A 60 -13.21 -1.29 -3.89
CA GLY A 60 -13.49 -1.51 -5.31
C GLY A 60 -12.69 -0.54 -6.20
N ILE A 61 -12.66 0.75 -5.87
CA ILE A 61 -11.87 1.75 -6.60
C ILE A 61 -10.38 1.43 -6.54
N ILE A 62 -9.88 1.02 -5.37
CA ILE A 62 -8.47 0.62 -5.20
C ILE A 62 -8.14 -0.59 -6.08
N LEU A 63 -9.01 -1.60 -6.10
CA LEU A 63 -8.85 -2.79 -6.93
C LEU A 63 -8.95 -2.46 -8.42
N LEU A 64 -9.80 -1.52 -8.84
CA LEU A 64 -9.91 -1.04 -10.22
C LEU A 64 -8.61 -0.37 -10.72
N GLY A 65 -7.78 0.16 -9.82
CA GLY A 65 -6.44 0.63 -10.17
C GLY A 65 -5.55 -0.48 -10.74
N LEU A 66 -5.73 -1.74 -10.34
CA LEU A 66 -4.93 -2.88 -10.79
C LEU A 66 -5.14 -3.23 -12.28
N PRO A 67 -6.38 -3.47 -12.79
CA PRO A 67 -6.59 -3.71 -14.21
C PRO A 67 -6.21 -2.50 -15.07
N VAL A 68 -6.44 -1.26 -14.58
CA VAL A 68 -6.02 -0.05 -15.29
C VAL A 68 -4.50 0.02 -15.41
N TYR A 69 -3.76 -0.27 -14.34
CA TYR A 69 -2.29 -0.33 -14.37
C TYR A 69 -1.78 -1.39 -15.34
N VAL A 70 -2.38 -2.59 -15.35
CA VAL A 70 -1.99 -3.66 -16.27
C VAL A 70 -2.27 -3.26 -17.73
N ALA A 71 -3.48 -2.74 -18.01
CA ALA A 71 -3.83 -2.26 -19.34
C ALA A 71 -2.87 -1.18 -19.82
N TRP A 72 -2.59 -0.17 -19.00
CA TRP A 72 -1.65 0.88 -19.33
C TRP A 72 -0.23 0.36 -19.55
N ARG A 73 0.28 -0.53 -18.68
CA ARG A 73 1.60 -1.15 -18.85
C ARG A 73 1.71 -1.90 -20.19
N THR A 74 0.67 -2.62 -20.60
CA THR A 74 0.66 -3.31 -21.91
C THR A 74 0.60 -2.35 -23.09
N TRP A 75 -0.07 -1.21 -22.97
CA TRP A 75 -0.13 -0.18 -24.02
C TRP A 75 1.16 0.65 -24.12
N GLY A 76 1.83 0.93 -22.99
CA GLY A 76 3.14 1.59 -22.95
C GLY A 76 4.21 0.77 -23.66
N ASN A 77 4.25 -0.55 -23.42
CA ASN A 77 5.16 -1.45 -24.13
C ASN A 77 4.94 -1.49 -25.65
N ARG A 78 3.70 -1.26 -26.13
CA ARG A 78 3.40 -1.19 -27.57
C ARG A 78 3.88 0.12 -28.21
N LYS A 79 3.86 1.24 -27.49
CA LYS A 79 4.35 2.53 -28.01
C LYS A 79 5.87 2.56 -28.16
N SER A 80 6.62 2.02 -27.20
CA SER A 80 8.09 1.97 -27.28
C SER A 80 8.61 1.12 -28.46
N ALA A 81 7.90 0.04 -28.83
CA ALA A 81 8.28 -0.80 -29.97
C ALA A 81 7.93 -0.20 -31.35
N ALA A 82 7.01 0.78 -31.40
CA ALA A 82 6.63 1.49 -32.62
C ALA A 82 7.48 2.74 -32.88
N ASP A 83 8.04 3.34 -31.82
CA ASP A 83 8.91 4.52 -31.88
C ASP A 83 10.35 4.15 -32.31
N GLU A 84 10.84 2.96 -31.93
CA GLU A 84 12.17 2.43 -32.32
C GLU A 84 12.27 2.03 -33.81
N ARG A 85 11.16 2.02 -34.57
CA ARG A 85 11.12 1.66 -36.00
C ARG A 85 11.01 2.88 -36.94
N ARG A 86 11.04 4.11 -36.42
CA ARG A 86 11.09 5.35 -37.21
C ARG A 86 12.48 5.96 -37.15
#